data_AF-A0A2T9ZZL2-F1
#
_entry.id   AF-A0A2T9ZZL2-F1
#
_cell.length_a   1.000
_cell.length_b   1.000
_cell.length_c   1.000
_cell.angle_alpha   90.00
_cell.angle_beta   90.00
_cell.angle_gamma   90.00
#
_symmetry.space_group_name_H-M   'P 1'
#
loop_
_entity.id
_entity.type
_entity.pdbx_description
1 polymer ?
#
loop_
_entity_poly.entity_id
_entity_poly.type
_entity_poly.pdbx_seq_one_letter_code
_entity_poly.pdbx_strand_id
1 'polypeptide(L)'
;MLSLLKCKCLLGYLWTSAITAGLLSIIFFTFVDPMSVATLLRLESDSALFEVQVYASVFVFIWFTLNASTYLSHYFGQLLKTLEQEEKQQQERESKAVSSTHIEVS
;
A
#
# COMPACT_ATOMS: atom_id res chain seq x y z
N MET A 1 21.02 10.50 11.79
CA MET A 1 21.39 9.89 10.50
C MET A 1 20.35 8.89 9.95
N LEU A 2 19.72 8.04 10.78
CA LEU A 2 18.73 7.05 10.31
C LEU A 2 17.52 7.65 9.57
N SER A 3 17.07 8.84 9.96
CA SER A 3 15.94 9.55 9.34
C SER A 3 16.21 10.00 7.90
N LEU A 4 17.42 10.50 7.61
CA LEU A 4 17.80 10.94 6.26
C LEU A 4 17.90 9.76 5.28
N LEU A 5 18.40 8.60 5.74
CA LEU A 5 18.50 7.40 4.91
C LEU A 5 17.11 6.83 4.57
N LYS A 6 16.20 6.81 5.56
CA LYS A 6 14.79 6.46 5.36
C LYS A 6 14.11 7.40 4.38
N CYS A 7 14.35 8.71 4.47
CA CYS A 7 13.79 9.71 3.57
C CYS A 7 14.29 9.53 2.11
N LYS A 8 15.59 9.28 1.92
CA LYS A 8 16.16 9.01 0.57
C LYS A 8 15.63 7.71 -0.03
N CYS A 9 15.46 6.67 0.78
CA CYS A 9 14.86 5.40 0.35
C CYS A 9 13.39 5.57 -0.01
N LEU A 10 12.62 6.32 0.81
CA LEU A 10 11.22 6.64 0.55
C LEU A 10 11.05 7.42 -0.75
N LEU A 11 11.87 8.44 -0.97
CA LEU A 11 11.86 9.22 -2.21
C LEU A 11 12.22 8.32 -3.40
N GLY A 12 13.22 7.44 -3.23
CA GLY A 12 13.61 6.37 -4.13
C GLY A 12 12.46 5.48 -4.59
N TYR A 13 11.66 5.03 -3.63
CA TYR A 13 10.48 4.22 -3.87
C TYR A 13 9.33 5.03 -4.51
N LEU A 14 9.12 6.28 -4.07
CA LEU A 14 8.06 7.12 -4.62
C LEU A 14 8.29 7.42 -6.11
N TRP A 15 9.52 7.80 -6.51
CA TRP A 15 9.77 8.12 -7.93
C TRP A 15 9.68 6.87 -8.82
N THR A 16 10.16 5.72 -8.36
CA THR A 16 10.06 4.46 -9.12
C THR A 16 8.62 3.98 -9.23
N SER A 17 7.83 4.08 -8.16
CA SER A 17 6.40 3.74 -8.20
C SER A 17 5.59 4.66 -9.11
N ALA A 18 6.02 5.92 -9.27
CA ALA A 18 5.39 6.86 -10.20
C ALA A 18 5.53 6.40 -11.67
N ILE A 19 6.66 5.80 -12.04
CA ILE A 19 6.88 5.25 -13.38
C ILE A 19 5.91 4.08 -13.65
N THR A 20 5.80 3.16 -12.69
CA THR A 20 4.86 2.04 -12.79
C THR A 20 3.41 2.51 -12.90
N ALA A 21 3.02 3.47 -12.06
CA ALA A 21 1.70 4.08 -12.11
C ALA A 21 1.46 4.80 -13.45
N GLY A 22 2.50 5.41 -14.03
CA GLY A 22 2.44 6.09 -15.32
C GLY A 22 2.16 5.12 -16.45
N LEU A 23 2.89 3.98 -16.48
CA LEU A 23 2.65 2.93 -17.46
C LEU A 23 1.22 2.37 -17.32
N LEU A 24 0.77 2.12 -16.09
CA LEU A 24 -0.60 1.67 -15.84
C LEU A 24 -1.64 2.70 -16.28
N SER A 25 -1.40 3.98 -16.04
CA SER A 25 -2.31 5.07 -16.41
C SER A 25 -2.40 5.19 -17.93
N ILE A 26 -1.28 5.07 -18.66
CA ILE A 26 -1.28 5.05 -20.13
C ILE A 26 -2.14 3.90 -20.64
N ILE A 27 -1.95 2.69 -20.11
CA ILE A 27 -2.76 1.52 -20.48
C ILE A 27 -4.23 1.79 -20.14
N PHE A 28 -4.53 2.32 -18.97
CA PHE A 28 -5.90 2.65 -18.57
C PHE A 28 -6.54 3.65 -19.54
N PHE A 29 -5.81 4.68 -19.97
CA PHE A 29 -6.29 5.68 -20.93
C PHE A 29 -6.53 5.13 -22.33
N THR A 30 -5.95 3.99 -22.70
CA THR A 30 -6.31 3.32 -23.96
C THR A 30 -7.72 2.74 -23.95
N PHE A 31 -8.28 2.44 -22.78
CA PHE A 31 -9.62 1.85 -22.63
C PHE A 31 -10.66 2.87 -22.16
N VAL A 32 -10.25 3.79 -21.29
CA VAL A 32 -11.14 4.77 -20.65
C VAL A 32 -10.54 6.15 -20.85
N ASP A 33 -11.25 7.00 -21.58
CA ASP A 33 -10.91 8.42 -21.67
C ASP A 33 -11.41 9.17 -20.41
N PRO A 34 -10.51 9.67 -19.55
CA PRO A 34 -10.86 10.46 -18.37
C PRO A 34 -11.69 11.70 -18.69
N MET A 35 -11.47 12.33 -19.84
CA MET A 35 -12.22 13.51 -20.24
C MET A 35 -13.67 13.18 -20.56
N SER A 36 -13.88 12.12 -21.33
CA SER A 36 -15.22 11.58 -21.57
C SER A 36 -15.96 11.29 -20.25
N VAL A 37 -15.28 10.73 -19.25
CA VAL A 37 -15.86 10.49 -17.91
C VAL A 37 -16.16 11.80 -17.17
N ALA A 38 -15.27 12.78 -17.21
CA ALA A 38 -15.47 14.08 -16.58
C ALA A 38 -16.67 14.84 -17.19
N THR A 39 -16.84 14.77 -18.50
CA THR A 39 -17.99 15.35 -19.22
C THR A 39 -19.29 14.66 -18.83
N LEU A 40 -19.30 13.33 -18.72
CA LEU A 40 -20.48 12.58 -18.25
C LEU A 40 -20.90 12.99 -16.84
N LEU A 41 -19.92 13.26 -15.97
CA LEU A 41 -20.17 13.72 -14.60
C LEU A 41 -20.49 15.22 -14.52
N ARG A 42 -20.50 15.94 -15.65
CA ARG A 42 -20.70 17.40 -15.74
C ARG A 42 -19.70 18.18 -14.88
N LEU A 43 -18.45 17.71 -14.80
CA LEU A 43 -17.35 18.40 -14.11
C LEU A 43 -16.71 19.51 -14.96
N GLU A 44 -17.24 19.76 -16.16
CA GLU A 44 -16.67 20.68 -17.15
C GLU A 44 -16.44 22.08 -16.56
N SER A 45 -15.19 22.54 -16.63
CA SER A 45 -14.78 23.89 -16.24
C SER A 45 -14.17 24.59 -17.45
N ASP A 46 -14.44 25.87 -17.60
CA ASP A 46 -14.02 26.72 -18.73
C ASP A 46 -12.54 27.15 -18.63
N SER A 47 -11.68 26.26 -18.13
CA SER A 47 -10.26 26.53 -17.95
C SER A 47 -9.44 25.83 -19.02
N ALA A 48 -8.49 26.56 -19.61
CA ALA A 48 -7.58 26.04 -20.63
C ALA A 48 -6.70 24.87 -20.16
N LEU A 49 -6.66 24.59 -18.84
CA LEU A 49 -5.89 23.51 -18.23
C LEU A 49 -6.76 22.39 -17.67
N PHE A 50 -8.09 22.45 -17.84
CA PHE A 50 -9.01 21.48 -17.26
C PHE A 50 -8.68 20.04 -17.71
N GLU A 51 -8.40 19.86 -18.99
CA GLU A 51 -8.05 18.56 -19.56
C GLU A 51 -6.81 17.96 -18.89
N VAL A 52 -5.73 18.73 -18.82
CA VAL A 52 -4.49 18.31 -18.15
C VAL A 52 -4.75 17.98 -16.68
N GLN A 53 -5.59 18.76 -16.00
CA GLN A 53 -5.94 18.52 -14.61
C GLN A 53 -6.70 17.20 -14.43
N VAL A 54 -7.63 16.87 -15.32
CA VAL A 54 -8.37 15.60 -15.27
C VAL A 54 -7.41 14.41 -15.43
N TYR A 55 -6.58 14.41 -16.48
CA TYR A 55 -5.60 13.34 -16.70
C TYR A 55 -4.60 13.20 -15.54
N ALA A 56 -4.07 14.33 -15.04
CA ALA A 56 -3.16 14.35 -13.91
C ALA A 56 -3.83 13.82 -12.63
N SER A 57 -5.10 14.16 -12.39
CA SER A 57 -5.85 13.70 -11.22
C SER A 57 -6.05 12.20 -11.25
N VAL A 58 -6.38 11.62 -12.41
CA VAL A 58 -6.52 10.17 -12.55
C VAL A 58 -5.17 9.46 -12.36
N PHE A 59 -4.09 9.99 -12.93
CA PHE A 59 -2.75 9.47 -12.70
C PHE A 59 -2.38 9.48 -11.20
N VAL A 60 -2.57 10.62 -10.53
CA VAL A 60 -2.28 10.75 -9.09
C VAL A 60 -3.13 9.78 -8.28
N PHE A 61 -4.40 9.58 -8.65
CA PHE A 61 -5.29 8.65 -7.98
C PHE A 61 -4.82 7.19 -8.12
N ILE A 62 -4.45 6.77 -9.34
CA ILE A 62 -3.88 5.44 -9.59
C ILE A 62 -2.58 5.26 -8.80
N TRP A 63 -1.69 6.25 -8.86
CA TRP A 63 -0.42 6.21 -8.16
C TRP A 63 -0.59 6.12 -6.64
N PHE A 64 -1.49 6.93 -6.06
CA PHE A 64 -1.81 6.88 -4.63
C PHE A 64 -2.41 5.55 -4.23
N THR A 65 -3.32 4.99 -5.03
CA THR A 65 -3.97 3.70 -4.76
C THR A 65 -2.95 2.56 -4.72
N LEU A 66 -2.00 2.53 -5.66
CA LEU A 66 -0.92 1.52 -5.67
C LEU A 66 -0.03 1.61 -4.43
N ASN A 67 0.33 2.83 -4.02
CA ASN A 67 1.12 3.05 -2.81
C ASN A 67 0.34 2.64 -1.54
N ALA A 68 -0.94 3.02 -1.46
CA ALA A 68 -1.81 2.63 -0.36
C ALA A 68 -1.96 1.10 -0.26
N SER A 69 -2.16 0.41 -1.39
CA SER A 69 -2.23 -1.05 -1.44
C SER A 69 -0.93 -1.69 -0.97
N THR A 70 0.22 -1.16 -1.38
CA THR A 70 1.53 -1.67 -0.94
C THR A 70 1.72 -1.48 0.56
N TYR A 71 1.34 -0.31 1.09
CA TYR A 71 1.44 -0.02 2.51
C TYR A 71 0.52 -0.92 3.34
N LEU A 72 -0.74 -1.09 2.92
CA LEU A 72 -1.70 -1.99 3.57
C LEU A 72 -1.22 -3.44 3.53
N SER A 73 -0.74 -3.92 2.39
CA SER A 73 -0.21 -5.28 2.27
C SER A 73 0.98 -5.52 3.19
N HIS A 74 1.87 -4.52 3.34
CA HIS A 74 2.97 -4.59 4.28
C HIS A 74 2.49 -4.57 5.74
N TYR A 75 1.55 -3.69 6.07
CA TYR A 75 0.97 -3.58 7.41
C TYR A 75 0.30 -4.88 7.86
N PHE A 76 -0.60 -5.44 7.04
CA PHE A 76 -1.25 -6.71 7.35
C PHE A 76 -0.25 -7.89 7.38
N GLY A 77 0.77 -7.87 6.52
CA GLY A 77 1.83 -8.88 6.57
C GLY A 77 2.66 -8.83 7.86
N GLN A 78 2.88 -7.64 8.43
CA GLN A 78 3.52 -7.51 9.75
C GLN A 78 2.59 -7.97 10.87
N LEU A 79 1.32 -7.56 10.82
CA LEU A 79 0.31 -7.97 11.81
C LEU A 79 0.21 -9.50 11.90
N LEU A 80 0.14 -10.17 10.75
CA LEU A 80 0.05 -11.63 10.69
C LEU A 80 1.29 -12.31 11.31
N LYS A 81 2.49 -11.79 11.03
CA LYS A 81 3.73 -12.31 11.63
C LYS A 81 3.76 -12.13 13.15
N THR A 82 3.25 -11.01 13.66
CA THR A 82 3.17 -10.76 15.10
C THR A 82 2.21 -11.75 15.76
N LEU A 83 1.02 -11.97 15.18
CA LEU A 83 0.06 -12.94 15.70
C LEU A 83 0.63 -14.38 15.69
N GLU A 84 1.30 -14.77 14.60
CA GLU A 84 1.95 -16.09 14.51
C GLU A 84 3.06 -16.27 15.56
N GLN A 85 3.77 -15.20 15.91
CA GLN A 85 4.77 -15.23 16.98
C GLN A 85 4.12 -15.36 18.37
N GLU A 86 3.01 -14.67 18.61
CA GLU A 86 2.26 -14.76 19.87
C GLU A 86 1.69 -16.16 20.10
N GLU A 87 1.10 -16.78 19.06
CA GLU A 87 0.62 -18.16 19.14
C GLU A 87 1.74 -19.16 19.45
N LYS A 88 2.90 -19.02 18.77
CA LYS A 88 4.07 -19.88 19.04
C LYS A 88 4.58 -19.72 20.48
N GLN A 89 4.62 -18.49 20.99
CA GLN A 89 5.02 -18.25 22.38
C GLN A 89 4.01 -18.82 23.38
N GLN A 90 2.71 -18.74 23.08
CA GLN A 90 1.67 -19.30 23.94
C GLN A 90 1.77 -20.83 23.99
N GLN A 91 1.95 -21.47 22.84
CA GLN A 91 2.14 -22.93 22.76
C GLN A 91 3.41 -23.40 23.48
N GLU A 92 4.49 -22.62 23.42
CA GLU A 92 5.73 -22.91 24.15
C GLU A 92 5.56 -22.75 25.68
N ARG A 93 4.78 -21.76 26.14
CA ARG A 93 4.45 -21.61 27.57
C ARG A 93 3.59 -22.75 28.08
N GLU A 94 2.57 -23.16 27.33
CA GLU A 94 1.71 -24.28 27.71
C GLU A 94 2.50 -25.61 27.76
N SER A 95 3.37 -25.85 26.78
CA SER A 95 4.26 -27.02 26.79
C SER A 95 5.21 -27.04 27.99
N LYS A 96 5.83 -25.90 28.34
CA LYS A 96 6.69 -25.78 29.53
C LYS A 96 5.91 -25.98 30.83
N ALA A 97 4.69 -25.44 30.93
CA ALA A 97 3.85 -25.59 32.11
C ALA A 97 3.41 -27.05 32.34
N VAL A 98 3.03 -27.76 31.27
CA VAL A 98 2.71 -29.20 31.36
C VAL A 98 3.95 -30.02 31.75
N SER A 99 5.12 -29.71 31.17
CA SER A 99 6.36 -30.41 31.51
C SER A 99 6.80 -30.18 32.96
N SER A 100 6.64 -28.98 33.53
CA SER A 100 6.96 -28.73 34.95
C SER A 100 6.00 -29.43 35.90
N THR A 101 4.73 -29.52 35.55
CA THR A 101 3.71 -30.22 36.36
C THR A 101 3.99 -31.73 36.44
N HIS A 102 4.57 -32.31 35.38
CA HIS A 102 4.91 -33.73 35.36
C HIS A 102 6.17 -34.08 36.19
N ILE A 103 7.02 -33.10 36.50
CA ILE A 103 8.23 -33.27 37.32
C ILE A 103 7.90 -33.14 38.81
N GLU A 104 6.90 -32.34 39.20
CA GLU A 104 6.47 -32.20 40.61
C GLU A 104 5.67 -33.42 41.14
N VAL A 105 5.17 -34.28 40.26
CA VAL A 105 4.30 -35.43 40.62
C VAL A 105 5.07 -36.76 40.70
N SER A 106 6.39 -36.77 40.42
CA SER A 106 7.27 -37.95 40.57
C SER A 106 8.22 -37.80 41.76
#